data_AF-A0A078QNQ2-F1
#
_entry.id   AF-A0A078QNQ2-F1
#
_cell.length_a   1.000
_cell.length_b   1.000
_cell.length_c   1.000
_cell.angle_alpha   90.00
_cell.angle_beta   90.00
_cell.angle_gamma   90.00
#
_symmetry.space_group_name_H-M   'P 1'
#
loop_
_entity.id
_entity.type
_entity.pdbx_description
1 polymer ?
#
loop_
_entity_poly.entity_id
_entity_poly.type
_entity_poly.pdbx_seq_one_letter_code
_entity_poly.pdbx_strand_id
1 'polypeptide(L)' 'MATFDYTTRELRTKQALILDKADAGEDIVIHRGIRKSYMIV' A
#
# COMPACT_ATOMS: atom_id res chain seq x y z
N MET A 1 -13.93 -3.75 4.21
CA MET A 1 -12.56 -3.74 3.68
C MET A 1 -12.48 -2.56 2.74
N ALA A 2 -11.71 -1.57 3.14
CA ALA A 2 -11.35 -0.43 2.34
C ALA A 2 -10.06 -0.76 1.60
N THR A 3 -9.98 -0.32 0.34
CA THR A 3 -8.73 -0.38 -0.43
C THR A 3 -8.00 0.94 -0.27
N PHE A 4 -6.71 0.89 0.05
CA PHE A 4 -5.85 2.06 0.17
C PHE A 4 -4.74 2.04 -0.89
N ASP A 5 -4.65 3.12 -1.64
CA ASP A 5 -3.63 3.33 -2.66
C ASP A 5 -2.46 4.16 -2.11
N TYR A 6 -1.25 3.66 -2.34
CA TYR A 6 -0.01 4.36 -1.99
C TYR A 6 0.93 4.38 -3.18
N THR A 7 1.76 5.41 -3.26
CA THR A 7 2.91 5.41 -4.17
C THR A 7 4.09 4.67 -3.55
N THR A 8 5.05 4.22 -4.37
CA THR A 8 6.32 3.70 -3.85
C THR A 8 7.11 4.71 -2.99
N ARG A 9 6.86 6.02 -3.17
CA ARG A 9 7.47 7.06 -2.33
C ARG A 9 6.86 7.06 -0.94
N GLU A 10 5.54 6.92 -0.85
CA GLU A 10 4.83 6.82 0.43
C GLU A 10 5.13 5.51 1.15
N LEU A 11 5.28 4.40 0.42
CA LEU A 11 5.78 3.16 1.00
C LEU A 11 7.10 3.38 1.74
N ARG A 12 8.04 4.12 1.13
CA ARG A 12 9.35 4.38 1.74
C ARG A 12 9.27 5.22 3.02
N THR A 13 8.33 6.16 3.10
CA THR A 13 8.24 7.10 4.24
C THR A 13 7.24 6.66 5.31
N LYS A 14 6.25 5.83 4.95
CA LYS A 14 5.12 5.43 5.81
C LYS A 14 5.01 3.90 5.91
N GLN A 15 6.12 3.18 5.79
CA GLN A 15 6.12 1.72 5.70
C GLN A 15 5.35 1.07 6.86
N ALA A 16 5.62 1.48 8.11
CA ALA A 16 4.92 0.94 9.28
C ALA A 16 3.40 1.12 9.21
N LEU A 17 2.93 2.34 8.91
CA LEU A 17 1.49 2.62 8.77
C LEU A 17 0.82 1.77 7.69
N ILE A 18 1.50 1.53 6.57
CA ILE A 18 0.95 0.76 5.46
C ILE A 18 0.84 -0.72 5.84
N LEU A 19 1.84 -1.25 6.54
CA LEU A 19 1.82 -2.63 7.05
C LEU A 19 0.77 -2.79 8.15
N ASP A 20 0.65 -1.86 9.09
CA ASP A 20 -0.38 -1.89 10.14
C ASP A 20 -1.81 -1.94 9.54
N LYS A 21 -2.03 -1.27 8.40
CA LYS A 21 -3.31 -1.33 7.69
C LYS A 21 -3.54 -2.67 7.00
N ALA A 22 -2.51 -3.25 6.39
CA ALA A 22 -2.60 -4.60 5.83
C ALA A 22 -2.88 -5.63 6.93
N ASP A 23 -2.20 -5.54 8.07
CA ASP A 23 -2.42 -6.41 9.23
C ASP A 23 -3.82 -6.26 9.84
N ALA A 24 -4.44 -5.07 9.70
CA ALA A 24 -5.83 -4.83 10.05
C ALA A 24 -6.84 -5.43 9.05
N GLY A 25 -6.36 -6.07 7.98
CA GLY A 25 -7.18 -6.71 6.94
C GLY A 25 -7.67 -5.76 5.86
N GLU A 26 -7.02 -4.62 5.67
CA GLU A 26 -7.32 -3.69 4.57
C GLU A 26 -6.48 -4.04 3.33
N ASP A 27 -7.08 -3.88 2.15
CA ASP A 27 -6.37 -4.12 0.89
C ASP A 27 -5.46 -2.94 0.57
N ILE A 28 -4.17 -3.19 0.35
CA ILE A 28 -3.21 -2.15 0.01
C ILE A 28 -2.76 -2.30 -1.44
N VAL A 29 -2.87 -1.24 -2.23
CA VAL A 29 -2.31 -1.15 -3.57
C VAL A 29 -1.15 -0.17 -3.58
N ILE A 30 0.02 -0.63 -4.03
CA ILE A 30 1.22 0.19 -4.13
C ILE A 30 1.54 0.45 -5.60
N HIS A 31 1.35 1.67 -6.07
CA HIS A 31 1.64 2.12 -7.42
C HIS A 31 3.14 2.41 -7.61
N ARG A 32 3.74 1.69 -8.55
CA ARG A 32 5.12 1.89 -9.02
C ARG A 32 5.11 2.48 -10.43
N GLY A 33 5.09 3.81 -10.50
CA GLY A 33 4.93 4.52 -11.75
C GLY A 33 3.54 4.30 -12.36
N ILE A 34 3.43 4.44 -13.69
CA ILE A 34 2.11 4.50 -14.37
C ILE A 34 1.56 3.11 -14.70
N ARG A 35 2.40 2.06 -14.71
CA ARG A 35 2.06 0.75 -15.31
C ARG A 35 2.19 -0.44 -14.39
N LYS A 36 2.72 -0.26 -13.18
CA LYS A 36 2.96 -1.38 -12.25
C LYS A 36 2.36 -1.06 -10.90
N SER A 37 1.74 -2.06 -10.31
CA SER A 37 1.21 -2.01 -8.96
C SER A 37 1.51 -3.31 -8.24
N TYR A 38 1.67 -3.23 -6.93
CA TYR A 38 1.77 -4.38 -6.02
C TYR A 38 0.53 -4.38 -5.14
N MET A 39 0.04 -5.55 -4.77
CA MET A 39 -1.07 -5.70 -3.84
C MET A 39 -0.55 -6.41 -2.59
N ILE A 40 -0.90 -5.87 -1.43
CA ILE A 40 -0.71 -6.53 -0.13
C ILE A 40 -2.11 -6.85 0.38
N VAL A 41 -2.31 -8.13 0.68
CA VAL A 41 -3.54 -8.75 1.20
C VAL A 41 -3.20 -9.55 2.44
#